data_AF-A0AAP5Z349-F1
#
_entry.id   AF-A0AAP5Z349-F1
#
_cell.length_a   1.000
_cell.length_b   1.000
_cell.length_c   1.000
_cell.angle_alpha   90.00
_cell.angle_beta   90.00
_cell.angle_gamma   90.00
#
_symmetry.space_group_name_H-M   'P 1'
#
loop_
_entity.id
_entity.type
_entity.pdbx_description
1 polymer ?
#
loop_
_entity_poly.entity_id
_entity_poly.type
_entity_poly.pdbx_seq_one_letter_code
_entity_poly.pdbx_strand_id
1 'polypeptide(L)' 'MLSSSTKEAIKAALSIVVAICLALWFQWEKPYWAAIAVAVMALNESFAHSIHKGHNRVWGTLIGIAYALFLIGTFPQD' A
#
# COMPACT_ATOMS: atom_id res chain seq x y z
N MET A 1 16.84 23.68 15.14
CA MET A 1 15.67 23.30 14.30
C MET A 1 16.07 22.09 13.47
N LEU A 2 15.24 21.04 13.37
CA LEU A 2 15.56 19.87 12.53
C LEU A 2 15.70 20.27 11.06
N SER A 3 16.62 19.65 10.34
CA SER A 3 16.75 19.83 8.89
C SER A 3 15.51 19.29 8.17
N SER A 4 15.26 19.78 6.95
CA SER A 4 14.18 19.27 6.10
C SER A 4 14.29 17.77 5.86
N SER A 5 15.49 17.27 5.60
CA SER A 5 15.76 15.84 5.40
C SER A 5 15.41 14.99 6.62
N THR A 6 15.75 15.44 7.83
CA THR A 6 15.40 14.71 9.07
C THR A 6 13.88 14.68 9.28
N LYS A 7 13.16 15.75 8.98
CA LYS A 7 11.69 15.79 9.08
C LYS A 7 11.04 14.79 8.13
N GLU A 8 11.49 14.72 6.89
CA GLU A 8 10.94 13.77 5.92
C GLU A 8 11.27 12.32 6.28
N ALA A 9 12.50 12.05 6.76
CA ALA A 9 12.87 10.72 7.25
C ALA A 9 11.98 10.25 8.43
N ILE A 10 11.67 11.14 9.38
CA ILE A 10 10.76 10.84 10.50
C ILE A 10 9.35 10.52 10.00
N LYS A 11 8.82 11.30 9.05
CA LYS A 11 7.49 11.04 8.47
C LYS A 11 7.45 9.68 7.75
N ALA A 12 8.49 9.34 6.99
CA ALA A 12 8.58 8.07 6.29
C ALA A 12 8.65 6.89 7.27
N ALA A 13 9.51 6.98 8.28
CA ALA A 13 9.64 5.96 9.32
C ALA A 13 8.32 5.74 10.09
N LEU A 14 7.65 6.82 10.49
CA LEU A 14 6.36 6.75 11.18
C LEU A 14 5.29 6.10 10.29
N SER A 15 5.26 6.46 9.01
CA SER A 15 4.31 5.88 8.05
C SER A 15 4.51 4.37 7.88
N ILE A 16 5.76 3.90 7.83
CA ILE A 16 6.07 2.47 7.75
C ILE A 16 5.59 1.73 9.00
N VAL A 17 5.89 2.27 10.19
CA VAL A 17 5.48 1.67 11.46
C VAL A 17 3.96 1.55 11.53
N VAL A 18 3.23 2.63 11.23
CA VAL A 18 1.76 2.63 11.23
C VAL A 18 1.22 1.61 10.22
N ALA A 19 1.77 1.54 9.01
CA ALA A 19 1.32 0.59 7.99
C ALA A 19 1.52 -0.87 8.40
N ILE A 20 2.67 -1.21 9.00
CA ILE A 20 2.93 -2.57 9.52
C ILE A 20 2.00 -2.87 10.68
N CYS A 21 1.83 -1.95 11.64
CA CYS A 21 0.92 -2.15 12.78
C CYS A 21 -0.51 -2.41 12.32
N LEU A 22 -0.99 -1.70 11.30
CA LEU A 22 -2.32 -1.94 10.71
C LEU A 22 -2.39 -3.29 10.00
N ALA A 23 -1.39 -3.67 9.20
CA ALA A 23 -1.36 -4.97 8.54
C ALA A 23 -1.34 -6.14 9.54
N LEU A 24 -0.59 -5.99 10.64
CA LEU A 24 -0.59 -6.94 11.75
C LEU A 24 -1.94 -6.96 12.47
N TRP A 25 -2.55 -5.80 12.75
CA TRP A 25 -3.87 -5.73 13.36
C TRP A 25 -4.91 -6.49 12.53
N PHE A 26 -4.93 -6.26 11.21
CA PHE A 26 -5.85 -6.94 10.30
C PHE A 26 -5.49 -8.40 10.03
N GLN A 27 -4.42 -8.92 10.64
CA GLN A 27 -3.94 -10.29 10.44
C GLN A 27 -3.71 -10.61 8.96
N TRP A 28 -3.23 -9.62 8.19
CA TRP A 28 -2.95 -9.82 6.78
C TRP A 28 -1.77 -10.76 6.59
N GLU A 29 -1.85 -11.60 5.57
CA GLU A 29 -0.70 -12.39 5.16
C GLU A 29 0.43 -11.48 4.69
N LYS A 30 1.66 -11.79 5.13
CA LYS A 30 2.88 -11.12 4.67
C LYS A 30 2.84 -9.59 4.92
N PRO A 31 2.73 -9.14 6.18
CA PRO A 31 2.60 -7.72 6.55
C PRO A 31 3.79 -6.86 6.11
N TYR A 32 4.94 -7.48 5.82
CA TYR A 32 6.12 -6.79 5.28
C TYR A 32 5.82 -6.07 3.94
N TRP A 33 4.82 -6.50 3.16
CA TRP A 33 4.43 -5.81 1.93
C TRP A 33 3.88 -4.40 2.18
N ALA A 34 3.21 -4.18 3.31
CA ALA A 34 2.74 -2.84 3.68
C ALA A 34 3.93 -1.89 3.90
N ALA A 35 4.98 -2.37 4.58
CA ALA A 35 6.22 -1.62 4.80
C ALA A 35 6.90 -1.25 3.48
N ILE A 36 7.07 -2.23 2.58
CA ILE A 36 7.71 -2.05 1.27
C ILE A 36 6.92 -1.05 0.43
N ALA A 37 5.59 -1.15 0.41
CA ALA A 37 4.75 -0.23 -0.34
C ALA A 37 4.94 1.23 0.10
N VAL A 38 4.96 1.48 1.41
CA VAL A 38 5.20 2.81 1.97
C VAL A 38 6.62 3.28 1.69
N ALA A 39 7.64 2.43 1.87
CA ALA A 39 9.04 2.78 1.60
C ALA A 39 9.24 3.18 0.13
N VAL A 40 8.69 2.40 -0.82
CA VAL A 40 8.77 2.71 -2.26
C VAL A 40 8.08 4.04 -2.57
N MET A 41 6.93 4.32 -1.96
CA MET A 41 6.22 5.59 -2.16
C MET A 41 6.96 6.78 -1.55
N ALA A 42 7.56 6.62 -0.38
CA ALA A 42 8.29 7.69 0.30
C ALA A 42 9.62 8.03 -0.40
N LEU A 43 10.26 7.06 -1.04
CA LEU A 43 11.59 7.23 -1.66
C LEU A 43 11.54 7.71 -3.11
N ASN A 44 10.49 7.38 -3.86
CA ASN A 44 10.48 7.55 -5.31
C ASN A 44 9.46 8.57 -5.82
N GLU A 45 8.52 9.00 -4.98
CA GLU A 45 7.38 9.80 -5.42
C GLU A 45 7.24 11.10 -4.64
N SER A 46 6.81 12.15 -5.32
CA SER A 46 6.32 13.34 -4.63
C SER A 46 5.02 13.02 -3.88
N PHE A 47 4.71 13.77 -2.82
CA PHE A 47 3.51 13.53 -2.00
C PHE A 47 2.22 13.48 -2.83
N ALA A 48 2.03 14.42 -3.77
CA ALA A 48 0.83 14.44 -4.61
C ALA A 48 0.75 13.22 -5.54
N HIS A 49 1.88 12.81 -6.12
CA HIS A 49 1.93 11.65 -7.00
C HIS A 49 1.77 10.33 -6.24
N SER A 50 2.30 10.24 -5.02
CA SER A 50 2.21 9.05 -4.18
C SER A 50 0.76 8.76 -3.77
N ILE A 51 -0.05 9.79 -3.49
CA ILE A 51 -1.50 9.65 -3.24
C ILE A 51 -2.23 9.08 -4.46
N HIS A 52 -2.00 9.65 -5.65
CA HIS A 52 -2.64 9.16 -6.87
C HIS A 52 -2.23 7.70 -7.17
N LYS A 53 -0.96 7.38 -7.02
CA LYS A 53 -0.44 6.01 -7.19
C LYS A 53 -1.05 5.02 -6.20
N GLY A 54 -1.21 5.41 -4.93
CA GLY A 54 -1.88 4.61 -3.90
C GLY A 54 -3.34 4.35 -4.25
N HIS A 55 -4.06 5.38 -4.68
CA HIS A 55 -5.45 5.27 -5.13
C HIS A 55 -5.59 4.27 -6.29
N ASN A 56 -4.72 4.37 -7.30
CA ASN A 56 -4.73 3.46 -8.44
C ASN A 56 -4.47 2.00 -8.04
N ARG A 57 -3.62 1.75 -7.04
CA ARG A 57 -3.39 0.39 -6.52
C ARG A 57 -4.63 -0.19 -5.85
N VAL A 58 -5.34 0.61 -5.07
CA VAL A 58 -6.58 0.17 -4.39
C VAL A 58 -7.65 -0.17 -5.42
N TRP A 59 -7.92 0.72 -6.38
CA TRP A 59 -8.91 0.46 -7.43
C TRP A 59 -8.52 -0.69 -8.34
N GLY A 60 -7.26 -0.77 -8.75
CA GLY A 60 -6.76 -1.89 -9.56
C GLY A 60 -6.96 -3.23 -8.85
N THR A 61 -6.70 -3.27 -7.53
CA THR A 61 -6.92 -4.48 -6.71
C THR A 61 -8.40 -4.84 -6.62
N LEU A 62 -9.27 -3.87 -6.35
CA LEU A 62 -10.71 -4.09 -6.24
C LEU A 62 -11.32 -4.57 -7.56
N ILE A 63 -10.96 -3.93 -8.68
CA ILE A 63 -11.41 -4.33 -10.02
C ILE A 63 -10.88 -5.72 -10.36
N GLY A 64 -9.61 -6.00 -10.06
CA GLY A 64 -9.01 -7.31 -10.28
C GLY A 64 -9.70 -8.43 -9.49
N ILE A 65 -9.99 -8.20 -8.20
CA ILE A 65 -10.74 -9.15 -7.36
C ILE A 65 -12.15 -9.36 -7.91
N ALA A 66 -12.86 -8.27 -8.24
CA ALA A 66 -14.22 -8.36 -8.78
C ALA A 66 -14.25 -9.16 -10.09
N TYR A 67 -13.29 -8.93 -10.98
CA TYR A 67 -13.18 -9.67 -12.24
C TYR A 67 -12.81 -11.14 -12.03
N ALA A 68 -11.88 -11.43 -11.11
CA ALA A 68 -11.54 -12.81 -10.76
C ALA A 68 -12.76 -13.56 -10.22
N LEU A 69 -13.52 -12.96 -9.30
CA LEU A 69 -14.74 -13.54 -8.75
C LEU A 69 -15.82 -13.73 -9.82
N PHE A 70 -15.97 -12.77 -10.74
CA PHE A 70 -16.87 -12.89 -11.89
C PHE A 70 -16.53 -14.13 -12.72
N LEU A 71 -15.25 -14.30 -13.09
CA LEU A 71 -14.81 -15.44 -13.89
C LEU A 71 -15.05 -16.77 -13.17
N ILE A 72 -14.68 -16.86 -11.88
CA ILE A 72 -14.91 -18.06 -11.05
C ILE A 72 -16.40 -18.40 -10.96
N GLY A 73 -17.26 -17.38 -10.88
CA GLY A 73 -18.71 -17.57 -10.76
C GLY A 73 -19.41 -17.95 -12.06
N THR A 74 -18.93 -17.49 -13.22
CA THR A 74 -19.60 -17.71 -14.52
C THR A 74 -18.99 -18.84 -15.35
N PHE A 75 -17.72 -19.17 -15.14
CA PHE A 75 -17.03 -20.26 -15.83
C PHE A 75 -16.74 -21.37 -14.83
N PRO A 76 -17.48 -22.51 -14.90
CA PRO A 76 -17.23 -23.66 -14.07
C PRO A 76 -15.76 -24.09 -14.16
N GLN A 77 -15.13 -24.36 -13.01
CA GLN A 77 -13.72 -24.76 -12.93
C GLN A 77 -13.53 -26.28 -12.99
N ASP A 78 -14.49 -26.98 -13.60
CA ASP A 78 -14.45 -28.43 -13.82
C ASP A 78 -13.58 -28.79 -15.04
#